data_AF-A0A1D3K978-F1
#
_entry.id   AF-A0A1D3K978-F1
#
_cell.length_a   1.000
_cell.length_b   1.000
_cell.length_c   1.000
_cell.angle_alpha   90.00
_cell.angle_beta   90.00
_cell.angle_gamma   90.00
#
_symmetry.space_group_name_H-M   'P 1'
#
loop_
_entity.id
_entity.type
_entity.pdbx_description
1 polymer ?
#
loop_
_entity_poly.entity_id
_entity_poly.type
_entity_poly.pdbx_seq_one_letter_code
_entity_poly.pdbx_strand_id
1 'polypeptide(L)'
;MSDSDLLEVQQPINPEAASVDVACPHCHSIEEFHASAWSKQNPHGRFTLSPIHAYGVTCAGCRNDFCFKLTAAAHPWSSGPTRDVTCPACQHTVTTHISVIRMTDGECRPETCDKCNADFEVYADGRVVKIEYEQRPTARTHEQIMKYFEGLEFNPNGARDWPITTEVKILLTVPVLRVFDDGTLQFMDDDGGELVYSPRLDPEALERFCEANIETYRAFHGEHEAALDRRESVPLAPFW
;
A
#
# COMPACT_ATOMS: atom_id res chain seq x y z
N MET A 1 6.15 28.42 -35.82
CA MET A 1 6.28 28.76 -34.39
C MET A 1 5.82 27.50 -33.68
N SER A 2 6.77 26.70 -33.18
CA SER A 2 6.44 25.42 -32.55
C SER A 2 5.64 25.69 -31.30
N ASP A 3 4.43 25.13 -31.22
CA ASP A 3 3.77 24.89 -29.95
C ASP A 3 4.78 24.12 -29.10
N SER A 4 5.35 24.79 -28.09
CA SER A 4 5.98 24.06 -27.01
C SER A 4 4.86 23.34 -26.31
N ASP A 5 4.77 22.02 -26.52
CA ASP A 5 3.85 21.13 -25.80
C ASP A 5 4.15 21.20 -24.30
N LEU A 6 3.56 22.19 -23.62
CA LEU A 6 3.60 22.28 -22.17
C LEU A 6 2.89 21.04 -21.64
N LEU A 7 3.54 20.33 -20.71
CA LEU A 7 2.94 19.18 -20.08
C LEU A 7 1.68 19.61 -19.33
N GLU A 8 0.59 18.86 -19.55
CA GLU A 8 -0.71 19.14 -18.96
C GLU A 8 -1.02 18.14 -17.86
N VAL A 9 -1.39 18.64 -16.69
CA VAL A 9 -1.81 17.84 -15.54
C VAL A 9 -3.31 18.03 -15.31
N GLN A 10 -4.06 16.93 -15.18
CA GLN A 10 -5.45 16.97 -14.74
C GLN A 10 -5.49 16.96 -13.22
N GLN A 11 -6.14 17.95 -12.62
CA GLN A 11 -6.21 18.08 -11.18
C GLN A 11 -7.68 18.16 -10.71
N PRO A 12 -8.17 17.15 -9.96
CA PRO A 12 -9.48 17.24 -9.33
C PRO A 12 -9.49 18.35 -8.28
N ILE A 13 -10.58 19.11 -8.24
CA ILE A 13 -10.79 20.19 -7.28
C ILE A 13 -12.23 20.22 -6.79
N ASN A 14 -12.40 20.58 -5.52
CA ASN A 14 -13.68 21.03 -4.99
C ASN A 14 -14.00 22.41 -5.61
N PRO A 15 -15.16 22.61 -6.28
CA PRO A 15 -15.52 23.88 -6.91
C PRO A 15 -15.50 25.10 -5.96
N GLU A 16 -15.69 24.87 -4.66
CA GLU A 16 -15.67 25.93 -3.65
C GLU A 16 -14.26 26.23 -3.11
N ALA A 17 -13.23 25.47 -3.51
CA ALA A 17 -11.87 25.67 -3.04
C ALA A 17 -11.20 26.89 -3.69
N ALA A 18 -10.49 27.66 -2.86
CA ALA A 18 -9.70 28.82 -3.29
C ALA A 18 -8.25 28.47 -3.66
N SER A 19 -7.82 27.24 -3.36
CA SER A 19 -6.48 26.72 -3.65
C SER A 19 -6.54 25.28 -4.16
N VAL A 20 -5.49 24.89 -4.89
CA VAL A 20 -5.32 23.55 -5.44
C VAL A 20 -3.87 23.13 -5.31
N ASP A 21 -3.65 21.91 -4.81
CA ASP A 21 -2.32 21.30 -4.78
C ASP A 21 -2.08 20.61 -6.12
N VAL A 22 -0.96 20.91 -6.78
CA VAL A 22 -0.61 20.33 -8.08
C VAL A 22 0.80 19.77 -8.01
N ALA A 23 0.97 18.53 -8.44
CA ALA A 23 2.26 17.90 -8.58
C ALA A 23 2.92 18.28 -9.91
N CYS A 24 4.17 18.75 -9.86
CA CYS A 24 4.94 19.04 -11.06
C CYS A 24 5.20 17.75 -11.87
N PRO A 25 4.92 17.71 -13.18
CA PRO A 25 5.11 16.51 -14.00
C PRO A 25 6.60 16.18 -14.26
N HIS A 26 7.52 17.11 -13.97
CA HIS A 26 8.96 16.91 -14.19
C HIS A 26 9.73 16.43 -12.96
N CYS A 27 9.39 16.94 -11.78
CA CYS A 27 10.13 16.67 -10.53
C CYS A 27 9.25 16.22 -9.37
N HIS A 28 7.94 16.11 -9.58
CA HIS A 28 6.96 15.67 -8.58
C HIS A 28 6.91 16.51 -7.29
N SER A 29 7.43 17.74 -7.31
CA SER A 29 7.20 18.69 -6.22
C SER A 29 5.72 19.09 -6.20
N ILE A 30 5.13 19.10 -5.01
CA ILE A 30 3.74 19.50 -4.80
C ILE A 30 3.75 20.97 -4.39
N GLU A 31 2.99 21.79 -5.10
CA GLU A 31 2.86 23.22 -4.84
C GLU A 31 1.37 23.59 -4.74
N GLU A 32 1.04 24.44 -3.77
CA GLU A 32 -0.31 24.99 -3.59
C GLU A 32 -0.47 26.26 -4.43
N PHE A 33 -1.41 26.24 -5.37
CA PHE A 33 -1.74 27.39 -6.22
C PHE A 33 -3.07 27.99 -5.79
N HIS A 34 -3.07 29.31 -5.56
CA HIS A 34 -4.28 30.05 -5.22
C HIS A 34 -4.91 30.69 -6.45
N ALA A 35 -6.24 30.62 -6.53
CA ALA A 35 -7.02 31.23 -7.62
C ALA A 35 -6.78 32.75 -7.76
N SER A 36 -6.41 33.43 -6.67
CA SER A 36 -6.08 34.85 -6.61
C SER A 36 -4.85 35.23 -7.47
N ALA A 37 -3.96 34.28 -7.77
CA ALA A 37 -2.82 34.51 -8.66
C ALA A 37 -3.25 34.90 -10.08
N TRP A 38 -4.45 34.50 -10.51
CA TRP A 38 -5.04 34.83 -11.81
C TRP A 38 -6.11 35.94 -11.73
N SER A 39 -5.94 36.91 -10.83
CA SER A 39 -6.89 38.02 -10.60
C SER A 39 -7.40 38.75 -11.85
N LYS A 40 -6.59 38.85 -12.92
CA LYS A 40 -7.01 39.45 -14.21
C LYS A 40 -8.03 38.61 -14.99
N GLN A 41 -7.98 37.28 -14.84
CA GLN A 41 -8.84 36.31 -15.51
C GLN A 41 -9.95 35.81 -14.57
N ASN A 42 -9.79 36.01 -13.26
CA ASN A 42 -10.66 35.50 -12.21
C ASN A 42 -10.94 36.56 -11.14
N PRO A 43 -11.92 37.45 -11.37
CA PRO A 43 -12.27 38.50 -10.42
C PRO A 43 -12.95 37.98 -9.14
N HIS A 44 -13.41 36.74 -9.13
CA HIS A 44 -14.11 36.12 -8.00
C HIS A 44 -13.17 35.42 -7.02
N GLY A 45 -11.89 35.24 -7.38
CA GLY A 45 -10.90 34.57 -6.53
C GLY A 45 -11.19 33.07 -6.30
N ARG A 46 -11.91 32.42 -7.22
CA ARG A 46 -12.30 31.00 -7.16
C ARG A 46 -12.08 30.30 -8.48
N PHE A 47 -11.57 29.08 -8.49
CA PHE A 47 -11.33 28.36 -9.73
C PHE A 47 -12.63 28.11 -10.52
N THR A 48 -12.54 28.15 -11.86
CA THR A 48 -13.70 27.94 -12.75
C THR A 48 -13.52 26.65 -13.54
N LEU A 49 -14.47 25.73 -13.38
CA LEU A 49 -14.49 24.46 -14.12
C LEU A 49 -15.03 24.60 -15.55
N SER A 50 -15.72 25.71 -15.86
CA SER A 50 -16.31 25.96 -17.17
C SER A 50 -16.27 27.45 -17.56
N PRO A 51 -15.91 27.78 -18.83
CA PRO A 51 -15.29 26.89 -19.81
C PRO A 51 -13.93 26.37 -19.29
N ILE A 52 -13.45 25.23 -19.81
CA ILE A 52 -12.22 24.58 -19.32
C ILE A 52 -11.04 25.53 -19.55
N HIS A 53 -10.52 26.12 -18.46
CA HIS A 53 -9.30 26.94 -18.48
C HIS A 53 -8.11 26.06 -18.08
N ALA A 54 -7.03 26.16 -18.85
CA ALA A 54 -5.73 25.67 -18.42
C ALA A 54 -5.01 26.78 -17.66
N TYR A 55 -4.45 26.46 -16.50
CA TYR A 55 -3.69 27.38 -15.67
C TYR A 55 -2.21 27.09 -15.87
N GLY A 56 -1.50 28.03 -16.51
CA GLY A 56 -0.05 27.95 -16.69
C GLY A 56 0.69 28.35 -15.42
N VAL A 57 1.68 27.55 -15.03
CA VAL A 57 2.50 27.75 -13.84
C VAL A 57 3.95 27.37 -14.10
N THR A 58 4.86 27.99 -13.35
CA THR A 58 6.28 27.64 -13.32
C THR A 58 6.58 26.94 -12.00
N CYS A 59 7.11 25.72 -12.06
CA CYS A 59 7.50 24.97 -10.87
C CYS A 59 8.63 25.67 -10.11
N ALA A 60 8.48 25.88 -8.80
CA ALA A 60 9.52 26.48 -7.97
C ALA A 60 10.76 25.57 -7.82
N GLY A 61 10.57 24.26 -7.86
CA GLY A 61 11.64 23.27 -7.72
C GLY A 61 12.53 23.13 -8.96
N CYS A 62 11.94 22.83 -10.12
CA CYS A 62 12.69 22.56 -11.35
C CYS A 62 12.70 23.73 -12.35
N ARG A 63 11.92 24.79 -12.11
CA ARG A 63 11.77 25.96 -13.00
C ARG A 63 11.24 25.67 -14.41
N ASN A 64 10.69 24.48 -14.63
CA ASN A 64 9.98 24.16 -15.86
C ASN A 64 8.53 24.67 -15.79
N ASP A 65 8.07 25.15 -16.93
CA ASP A 65 6.68 25.57 -17.13
C ASP A 65 5.81 24.36 -17.47
N PHE A 66 4.62 24.33 -16.90
CA PHE A 66 3.59 23.34 -17.20
C PHE A 66 2.21 23.97 -17.03
N CYS A 67 1.17 23.27 -17.46
CA CYS A 67 -0.20 23.71 -17.24
C CYS A 67 -0.99 22.66 -16.48
N PHE A 68 -2.00 23.09 -15.73
CA PHE A 68 -2.99 22.18 -15.17
C PHE A 68 -4.40 22.56 -15.57
N LYS A 69 -5.24 21.55 -15.77
CA LYS A 69 -6.68 21.69 -15.99
C LYS A 69 -7.43 21.12 -14.80
N LEU A 70 -8.52 21.77 -14.45
CA LEU A 70 -9.32 21.38 -13.30
C LEU A 70 -10.46 20.48 -13.72
N THR A 71 -10.67 19.41 -12.97
CA THR A 71 -11.82 18.51 -13.08
C THR A 71 -12.64 18.57 -11.79
N ALA A 72 -13.93 18.28 -11.89
CA ALA A 72 -14.78 18.18 -10.71
C ALA A 72 -14.35 16.96 -9.88
N ALA A 73 -14.00 17.17 -8.61
CA ALA A 73 -13.73 16.08 -7.67
C ALA A 73 -15.00 15.28 -7.39
N ALA A 74 -14.91 13.94 -7.40
CA ALA A 74 -15.97 13.06 -6.92
C ALA A 74 -16.13 13.17 -5.39
N HIS A 75 -15.04 13.42 -4.68
CA HIS A 75 -14.97 13.56 -3.23
C HIS A 75 -14.49 14.98 -2.87
N PRO A 76 -15.42 15.95 -2.70
CA PRO A 76 -15.06 17.36 -2.53
C PRO A 76 -14.52 17.67 -1.13
N TRP A 77 -13.27 17.30 -0.86
CA TRP A 77 -12.57 17.63 0.38
C TRP A 77 -12.48 19.15 0.60
N SER A 78 -12.41 19.57 1.88
CA SER A 78 -12.27 20.99 2.23
C SER A 78 -10.93 21.57 1.80
N SER A 79 -10.86 22.90 1.69
CA SER A 79 -9.60 23.63 1.46
C SER A 79 -8.66 23.53 2.67
N GLY A 80 -7.36 23.74 2.44
CA GLY A 80 -6.33 23.76 3.49
C GLY A 80 -5.64 22.41 3.71
N PRO A 81 -4.51 22.38 4.42
CA PRO A 81 -3.70 21.16 4.53
C PRO A 81 -4.27 20.13 5.49
N THR A 82 -5.10 20.58 6.43
CA THR A 82 -5.62 19.77 7.53
C THR A 82 -7.11 20.02 7.76
N ARG A 83 -7.75 19.07 8.43
CA ARG A 83 -9.12 19.16 8.93
C ARG A 83 -9.18 18.55 10.32
N ASP A 84 -9.83 19.24 11.24
CA ASP A 84 -10.09 18.69 12.57
C ASP A 84 -11.32 17.78 12.53
N VAL A 85 -11.18 16.60 13.12
CA VAL A 85 -12.22 15.57 13.20
C VAL A 85 -12.33 15.03 14.62
N THR A 86 -13.51 14.53 14.98
CA THR A 86 -13.73 13.95 16.30
C THR A 86 -13.56 12.44 16.23
N CYS A 87 -12.67 11.90 17.07
CA CYS A 87 -12.47 10.47 17.18
C CYS A 87 -13.78 9.77 17.62
N PRO A 88 -14.25 8.75 16.88
CA PRO A 88 -15.52 8.09 17.18
C PRO A 88 -15.48 7.29 18.49
N ALA A 89 -14.28 6.89 18.95
CA ALA A 89 -14.11 6.07 20.15
C ALA A 89 -13.99 6.90 21.44
N CYS A 90 -13.18 7.97 21.43
CA CYS A 90 -12.85 8.72 22.66
C CYS A 90 -13.24 10.20 22.63
N GLN A 91 -13.87 10.67 21.54
CA GLN A 91 -14.31 12.05 21.35
C GLN A 91 -13.17 13.09 21.38
N HIS A 92 -11.91 12.65 21.26
CA HIS A 92 -10.77 13.55 21.13
C HIS A 92 -10.73 14.16 19.74
N THR A 93 -10.37 15.45 19.66
CA THR A 93 -10.15 16.13 18.38
C THR A 93 -8.80 15.71 17.81
N VAL A 94 -8.82 15.16 16.61
CA VAL A 94 -7.64 14.75 15.85
C VAL A 94 -7.51 15.68 14.65
N THR A 95 -6.32 16.23 14.43
CA THR A 95 -6.02 17.03 13.23
C THR A 95 -5.55 16.11 12.11
N THR A 96 -6.42 15.90 11.13
CA THR A 96 -6.21 15.01 9.98
C THR A 96 -5.59 15.76 8.81
N HIS A 97 -4.52 15.22 8.22
CA HIS A 97 -3.93 15.80 7.00
C HIS A 97 -4.72 15.38 5.77
N ILE A 98 -5.24 16.36 5.01
CA ILE A 98 -6.16 16.11 3.88
C ILE A 98 -5.57 16.49 2.50
N SER A 99 -4.39 17.10 2.43
CA SER A 99 -3.77 17.49 1.14
C SER A 99 -3.61 16.33 0.17
N VAL A 100 -3.10 15.19 0.65
CA VAL A 100 -2.80 14.03 -0.19
C VAL A 100 -4.09 13.43 -0.75
N ILE A 101 -5.10 13.20 0.11
CA ILE A 101 -6.35 12.58 -0.30
C ILE A 101 -7.15 13.49 -1.26
N ARG A 102 -7.05 14.82 -1.08
CA ARG A 102 -7.64 15.79 -2.00
C ARG A 102 -6.96 15.74 -3.37
N MET A 103 -5.64 15.68 -3.41
CA MET A 103 -4.89 15.64 -4.67
C MET A 103 -5.23 14.41 -5.51
N THR A 104 -5.48 13.27 -4.84
CA THR A 104 -5.83 11.99 -5.49
C THR A 104 -7.33 11.76 -5.63
N ASP A 105 -8.19 12.72 -5.25
CA ASP A 105 -9.66 12.57 -5.19
C ASP A 105 -10.11 11.27 -4.48
N GLY A 106 -9.40 10.91 -3.41
CA GLY A 106 -9.67 9.67 -2.71
C GLY A 106 -10.91 9.74 -1.83
N GLU A 107 -11.58 8.60 -1.67
CA GLU A 107 -12.87 8.50 -0.98
C GLU A 107 -12.75 8.77 0.53
N CYS A 108 -11.71 8.22 1.15
CA CYS A 108 -11.51 8.29 2.60
C CYS A 108 -10.03 8.43 2.99
N ARG A 109 -9.80 8.99 4.17
CA ARG A 109 -8.48 9.15 4.78
C ARG A 109 -8.42 8.34 6.08
N PRO A 110 -7.60 7.27 6.15
CA PRO A 110 -7.41 6.52 7.39
C PRO A 110 -6.56 7.32 8.37
N GLU A 111 -6.96 7.30 9.64
CA GLU A 111 -6.35 8.01 10.75
C GLU A 111 -6.32 7.16 12.01
N THR A 112 -5.29 7.33 12.82
CA THR A 112 -5.15 6.69 14.14
C THR A 112 -5.24 7.77 15.20
N CYS A 113 -6.15 7.60 16.17
CA CYS A 113 -6.26 8.53 17.27
C CYS A 113 -5.01 8.50 18.16
N ASP A 114 -4.36 9.63 18.33
CA ASP A 114 -3.21 9.85 19.22
C ASP A 114 -3.49 9.59 20.72
N LYS A 115 -4.75 9.70 21.14
CA LYS A 115 -5.17 9.48 22.54
C LYS A 115 -5.56 8.04 22.86
N CYS A 116 -6.33 7.39 21.99
CA CYS A 116 -6.91 6.08 22.28
C CYS A 116 -6.45 4.96 21.34
N ASN A 117 -5.62 5.28 20.35
CA ASN A 117 -5.10 4.39 19.32
C ASN A 117 -6.19 3.65 18.53
N ALA A 118 -7.43 4.17 18.53
CA ALA A 118 -8.46 3.67 17.66
C ALA A 118 -8.22 4.16 16.24
N ASP A 119 -8.28 3.23 15.28
CA ASP A 119 -8.24 3.54 13.87
C ASP A 119 -9.63 3.89 13.36
N PHE A 120 -9.70 4.89 12.50
CA PHE A 120 -10.94 5.36 11.89
C PHE A 120 -10.67 5.99 10.52
N GLU A 121 -11.71 6.03 9.69
CA GLU A 121 -11.70 6.65 8.38
C GLU A 121 -12.45 7.97 8.43
N VAL A 122 -11.86 8.99 7.81
CA VAL A 122 -12.47 10.30 7.59
C VAL A 122 -12.92 10.38 6.13
N TYR A 123 -14.08 11.00 5.87
CA TYR A 123 -14.61 11.21 4.54
C TYR A 123 -14.77 12.71 4.22
N ALA A 124 -14.82 13.05 2.93
CA ALA A 124 -14.95 14.43 2.46
C ALA A 124 -16.20 15.15 3.01
N ASP A 125 -17.31 14.44 3.13
CA ASP A 125 -18.58 14.92 3.72
C ASP A 125 -18.51 15.19 5.23
N GLY A 126 -17.41 14.82 5.89
CA GLY A 126 -17.21 14.95 7.34
C GLY A 126 -17.66 13.74 8.15
N ARG A 127 -18.13 12.68 7.50
CA ARG A 127 -18.40 11.40 8.15
C ARG A 127 -17.09 10.80 8.67
N VAL A 128 -17.17 10.21 9.86
CA VAL A 128 -16.06 9.50 10.49
C VAL A 128 -16.53 8.11 10.88
N VAL A 129 -15.84 7.07 10.42
CA VAL A 129 -16.21 5.67 10.62
C VAL A 129 -15.08 4.95 11.35
N LYS A 130 -15.36 4.36 12.52
CA LYS A 130 -14.38 3.56 13.24
C LYS A 130 -14.07 2.28 12.44
N ILE A 131 -12.79 1.98 12.27
CA ILE A 131 -12.35 0.69 11.72
C ILE A 131 -12.35 -0.32 12.85
N GLU A 132 -13.14 -1.37 12.70
CA GLU A 132 -13.06 -2.54 13.56
C GLU A 132 -12.38 -3.65 12.78
N TYR A 133 -11.12 -3.91 13.11
CA TYR A 133 -10.47 -5.10 12.62
C TYR A 133 -11.20 -6.31 13.22
N GLU A 134 -11.61 -7.24 12.38
CA GLU A 134 -11.91 -8.59 12.84
C GLU A 134 -10.64 -9.07 13.56
N GLN A 135 -10.72 -9.18 14.88
CA GLN A 135 -9.69 -9.87 15.62
C GLN A 135 -9.74 -11.31 15.14
N ARG A 136 -8.90 -11.66 14.15
CA ARG A 136 -8.49 -13.06 14.00
C ARG A 136 -8.05 -13.48 15.40
N PRO A 137 -8.58 -14.57 15.96
CA PRO A 137 -8.19 -15.02 17.28
C PRO A 137 -6.74 -15.49 17.24
N THR A 138 -5.80 -14.56 17.29
CA THR A 138 -4.37 -14.80 17.50
C THR A 138 -4.12 -14.70 19.01
N ALA A 139 -4.94 -15.36 19.82
CA ALA A 139 -4.70 -15.44 21.25
C ALA A 139 -3.50 -16.35 21.52
N ARG A 140 -2.32 -15.92 21.07
CA ARG A 140 -1.06 -16.30 21.67
C ARG A 140 -1.02 -15.53 22.99
N THR A 141 -1.00 -16.24 24.11
CA THR A 141 -0.75 -15.67 25.43
C THR A 141 0.56 -14.89 25.40
N HIS A 142 0.77 -13.98 26.36
CA HIS A 142 2.05 -13.28 26.49
C HIS A 142 3.24 -14.24 26.49
N GLU A 143 3.11 -15.39 27.17
CA GLU A 143 4.10 -16.47 27.14
C GLU A 143 4.31 -17.05 25.74
N GLN A 144 3.26 -17.29 24.97
CA GLN A 144 3.37 -17.77 23.59
C GLN A 144 3.99 -16.73 22.64
N ILE A 145 3.76 -15.45 22.89
CA ILE A 145 4.39 -14.35 22.14
C ILE A 145 5.87 -14.27 22.50
N MET A 146 6.22 -14.27 23.78
CA MET A 146 7.62 -14.22 24.23
C MET A 146 8.39 -15.46 23.75
N LYS A 147 7.80 -16.66 23.86
CA LYS A 147 8.38 -17.90 23.31
C LYS A 147 8.59 -17.81 21.79
N TYR A 148 7.67 -17.20 21.06
CA TYR A 148 7.82 -16.99 19.61
C TYR A 148 8.98 -16.05 19.28
N PHE A 149 9.11 -14.93 20.01
CA PHE A 149 10.22 -13.99 19.81
C PHE A 149 11.56 -14.51 20.32
N GLU A 150 11.59 -15.35 21.34
CA GLU A 150 12.80 -16.03 21.83
C GLU A 150 13.45 -16.93 20.76
N GLY A 151 12.65 -17.49 19.85
CA GLY A 151 13.14 -18.29 18.72
C GLY A 151 13.40 -17.49 17.45
N LEU A 152 13.11 -16.18 17.42
CA LEU A 152 13.18 -15.36 16.22
C LEU A 152 14.58 -14.73 16.10
N GLU A 153 15.52 -15.51 15.57
CA GLU A 153 16.87 -15.02 15.27
C GLU A 153 16.89 -14.34 13.89
N PHE A 154 17.24 -13.05 13.84
CA PHE A 154 17.57 -12.40 12.58
C PHE A 154 18.89 -12.98 12.06
N ASN A 155 18.79 -13.96 11.16
CA ASN A 155 19.95 -14.52 10.46
C ASN A 155 20.09 -13.88 9.07
N PRO A 156 20.92 -12.83 8.90
CA PRO A 156 21.12 -12.19 7.60
C PRO A 156 21.80 -13.11 6.57
N ASN A 157 22.38 -14.23 7.01
CA ASN A 157 23.03 -15.22 6.14
C ASN A 157 22.17 -16.48 5.92
N GLY A 158 20.94 -16.55 6.45
CA GLY A 158 20.14 -17.78 6.39
C GLY A 158 19.93 -18.32 4.96
N ALA A 159 19.81 -17.43 3.97
CA ALA A 159 19.71 -17.82 2.56
C ALA A 159 21.02 -18.38 1.97
N ARG A 160 22.17 -18.02 2.57
CA ARG A 160 23.50 -18.53 2.18
C ARG A 160 23.73 -19.94 2.69
N ASP A 161 23.16 -20.25 3.85
CA ASP A 161 23.30 -21.55 4.49
C ASP A 161 22.33 -22.59 3.90
N TRP A 162 21.19 -22.14 3.35
CA TRP A 162 20.11 -22.99 2.80
C TRP A 162 19.64 -22.55 1.40
N PRO A 163 20.52 -22.56 0.38
CA PRO A 163 20.20 -22.03 -0.94
C PRO A 163 19.08 -22.79 -1.66
N ILE A 164 19.00 -24.12 -1.53
CA ILE A 164 18.03 -24.93 -2.27
C ILE A 164 16.65 -24.89 -1.62
N THR A 165 16.56 -24.96 -0.29
CA THR A 165 15.29 -24.72 0.42
C THR A 165 14.75 -23.33 0.09
N THR A 166 15.63 -22.34 -0.03
CA THR A 166 15.25 -20.99 -0.49
C THR A 166 14.73 -21.00 -1.92
N GLU A 167 15.38 -21.72 -2.84
CA GLU A 167 14.91 -21.86 -4.23
C GLU A 167 13.53 -22.53 -4.30
N VAL A 168 13.31 -23.62 -3.58
CA VAL A 168 12.01 -24.31 -3.52
C VAL A 168 10.93 -23.37 -2.99
N LYS A 169 11.23 -22.57 -1.96
CA LYS A 169 10.30 -21.55 -1.46
C LYS A 169 9.92 -20.54 -2.54
N ILE A 170 10.88 -20.11 -3.37
CA ILE A 170 10.62 -19.19 -4.48
C ILE A 170 9.77 -19.86 -5.55
N LEU A 171 10.10 -21.10 -5.94
CA LEU A 171 9.39 -21.86 -6.96
C LEU A 171 7.95 -22.18 -6.59
N LEU A 172 7.63 -22.29 -5.30
CA LEU A 172 6.26 -22.57 -4.88
C LEU A 172 5.42 -21.31 -4.67
N THR A 173 6.06 -20.13 -4.54
CA THR A 173 5.53 -18.74 -4.33
C THR A 173 4.54 -18.51 -3.17
N VAL A 174 3.72 -19.50 -2.84
CA VAL A 174 2.62 -19.50 -1.89
C VAL A 174 2.98 -20.12 -0.53
N PRO A 175 3.73 -21.25 -0.43
CA PRO A 175 3.82 -21.94 0.84
C PRO A 175 4.76 -21.26 1.83
N VAL A 176 4.37 -21.38 3.10
CA VAL A 176 5.19 -21.04 4.25
C VAL A 176 6.07 -22.24 4.60
N LEU A 177 7.36 -21.97 4.81
CA LEU A 177 8.24 -22.90 5.50
C LEU A 177 7.91 -22.85 6.99
N ARG A 178 7.10 -23.79 7.47
CA ARG A 178 6.68 -23.87 8.86
C ARG A 178 7.77 -24.50 9.72
N VAL A 179 8.11 -23.83 10.82
CA VAL A 179 8.96 -24.37 11.89
C VAL A 179 8.06 -24.96 12.97
N PHE A 180 8.30 -26.21 13.36
CA PHE A 180 7.57 -26.87 14.44
C PHE A 180 8.32 -26.77 15.78
N ASP A 181 7.61 -27.02 16.89
CA ASP A 181 8.16 -26.95 18.25
C ASP A 181 9.38 -27.89 18.48
N ASP A 182 9.53 -28.95 17.68
CA ASP A 182 10.67 -29.87 17.74
C ASP A 182 11.85 -29.48 16.84
N GLY A 183 11.79 -28.30 16.20
CA GLY A 183 12.84 -27.76 15.34
C GLY A 183 12.83 -28.31 13.90
N THR A 184 11.91 -29.21 13.57
CA THR A 184 11.72 -29.68 12.18
C THR A 184 10.97 -28.64 11.34
N LEU A 185 11.13 -28.75 10.03
CA LEU A 185 10.62 -27.85 9.01
C LEU A 185 9.74 -28.60 8.00
N GLN A 186 8.74 -27.91 7.45
CA GLN A 186 7.91 -28.43 6.36
C GLN A 186 7.33 -27.30 5.50
N PHE A 187 7.26 -27.49 4.18
CA PHE A 187 6.55 -26.60 3.29
C PHE A 187 5.05 -26.88 3.30
N MET A 188 4.26 -25.87 3.62
CA MET A 188 2.79 -25.95 3.70
C MET A 188 2.15 -24.68 3.17
N ASP A 189 0.93 -24.79 2.68
CA ASP A 189 0.15 -23.63 2.21
C ASP A 189 -0.15 -22.61 3.32
N ASP A 190 -0.17 -21.32 2.96
CA ASP A 190 -0.38 -20.19 3.90
C ASP A 190 -1.88 -20.04 4.26
N ASP A 191 -2.78 -20.35 3.33
CA ASP A 191 -4.22 -20.05 3.41
C ASP A 191 -5.07 -21.10 4.14
N GLY A 192 -4.53 -21.74 5.18
CA GLY A 192 -5.31 -22.61 6.07
C GLY A 192 -5.00 -24.10 6.00
N GLY A 193 -3.93 -24.49 5.31
CA GLY A 193 -3.10 -25.63 5.71
C GLY A 193 -3.51 -27.03 5.26
N GLU A 194 -4.23 -27.20 4.14
CA GLU A 194 -4.51 -28.55 3.61
C GLU A 194 -3.43 -29.07 2.65
N LEU A 195 -2.68 -28.18 1.97
CA LEU A 195 -1.66 -28.59 1.01
C LEU A 195 -0.26 -28.62 1.63
N VAL A 196 0.40 -29.76 1.46
CA VAL A 196 1.74 -30.05 1.93
C VAL A 196 2.63 -30.26 0.71
N TYR A 197 3.80 -29.62 0.71
CA TYR A 197 4.72 -29.64 -0.44
C TYR A 197 6.05 -30.32 -0.13
N SER A 198 6.29 -30.76 1.10
CA SER A 198 7.48 -31.51 1.50
C SER A 198 7.20 -32.46 2.67
N PRO A 199 8.03 -33.47 2.90
CA PRO A 199 8.06 -34.17 4.19
C PRO A 199 8.48 -33.20 5.31
N ARG A 200 8.14 -33.56 6.55
CA ARG A 200 8.59 -32.86 7.76
C ARG A 200 9.95 -33.42 8.19
N LEU A 201 10.99 -32.60 8.10
CA LEU A 201 12.38 -33.01 8.29
C LEU A 201 13.15 -31.96 9.10
N ASP A 202 14.29 -32.32 9.69
CA ASP A 202 15.23 -31.32 10.22
C ASP A 202 15.81 -30.44 9.08
N PRO A 203 16.36 -29.25 9.39
CA PRO A 203 16.81 -28.32 8.36
C PRO A 203 17.82 -28.91 7.36
N GLU A 204 18.81 -29.68 7.83
CA GLU A 204 19.81 -30.31 6.97
C GLU A 204 19.22 -31.39 6.07
N ALA A 205 18.33 -32.24 6.61
CA ALA A 205 17.67 -33.26 5.81
C ALA A 205 16.68 -32.65 4.81
N LEU A 206 16.00 -31.55 5.16
CA LEU A 206 15.11 -30.85 4.24
C LEU A 206 15.88 -30.22 3.07
N GLU A 207 17.04 -29.61 3.33
CA GLU A 207 17.89 -29.07 2.26
C GLU A 207 18.33 -30.16 1.28
N ARG A 208 18.85 -31.29 1.79
CA ARG A 208 19.25 -32.44 0.96
C ARG A 208 18.07 -33.02 0.19
N PHE A 209 16.89 -33.05 0.80
CA PHE A 209 15.67 -33.49 0.14
C PHE A 209 15.28 -32.54 -1.01
N CYS A 210 15.33 -31.23 -0.78
CA CYS A 210 15.05 -30.22 -1.80
C CYS A 210 16.08 -30.30 -2.95
N GLU A 211 17.35 -30.49 -2.64
CA GLU A 211 18.43 -30.68 -3.63
C GLU A 211 18.19 -31.91 -4.51
N ALA A 212 17.84 -33.04 -3.91
CA ALA A 212 17.56 -34.27 -4.66
C ALA A 212 16.33 -34.17 -5.57
N ASN A 213 15.38 -33.27 -5.27
CA ASN A 213 14.08 -33.17 -5.93
C ASN A 213 13.83 -31.82 -6.61
N ILE A 214 14.85 -30.98 -6.77
CA ILE A 214 14.68 -29.60 -7.27
C ILE A 214 14.04 -29.55 -8.65
N GLU A 215 14.36 -30.52 -9.51
CA GLU A 215 13.78 -30.62 -10.85
C GLU A 215 12.27 -30.91 -10.82
N THR A 216 11.78 -31.64 -9.81
CA THR A 216 10.33 -31.86 -9.62
C THR A 216 9.63 -30.54 -9.30
N TYR A 217 10.22 -29.71 -8.43
CA TYR A 217 9.69 -28.39 -8.11
C TYR A 217 9.75 -27.42 -9.28
N ARG A 218 10.84 -27.43 -10.06
CA ARG A 218 10.96 -26.60 -11.28
C ARG A 218 9.94 -27.00 -12.34
N ALA A 219 9.72 -28.29 -12.55
CA ALA A 219 8.70 -28.79 -13.47
C ALA A 219 7.29 -28.38 -13.02
N PHE A 220 6.99 -28.54 -11.73
CA PHE A 220 5.72 -28.11 -11.14
C PHE A 220 5.50 -26.59 -11.31
N HIS A 221 6.51 -25.77 -11.02
CA HIS A 221 6.43 -24.33 -11.23
C HIS A 221 6.20 -24.00 -12.71
N GLY A 222 6.94 -24.63 -13.64
CA GLY A 222 6.74 -24.39 -15.07
C GLY A 222 5.35 -24.75 -15.59
N GLU A 223 4.72 -25.79 -15.03
CA GLU A 223 3.34 -26.18 -15.37
C GLU A 223 2.29 -25.21 -14.80
N HIS A 224 2.60 -24.57 -13.66
CA HIS A 224 1.62 -23.79 -12.88
C HIS A 224 2.00 -22.32 -12.69
N GLU A 225 3.00 -21.80 -13.41
CA GLU A 225 3.59 -20.47 -13.25
C GLU A 225 2.53 -19.37 -13.11
N ALA A 226 1.57 -19.32 -14.05
CA ALA A 226 0.53 -18.30 -14.04
C ALA A 226 -0.37 -18.35 -12.80
N ALA A 227 -0.64 -19.54 -12.24
CA ALA A 227 -1.45 -19.70 -11.02
C ALA A 227 -0.64 -19.30 -9.78
N LEU A 228 0.62 -19.75 -9.72
CA LEU A 228 1.55 -19.44 -8.64
C LEU A 228 1.86 -17.93 -8.57
N ASP A 229 1.99 -17.25 -9.71
CA ASP A 229 2.15 -15.78 -9.78
C ASP A 229 0.95 -15.01 -9.24
N ARG A 230 -0.26 -15.58 -9.40
CA ARG A 230 -1.50 -15.04 -8.82
C ARG A 230 -1.69 -15.43 -7.35
N ARG A 231 -0.72 -16.14 -6.76
CA ARG A 231 -0.76 -16.70 -5.40
C ARG A 231 -1.92 -17.68 -5.18
N GLU A 232 -2.28 -18.43 -6.21
CA GLU A 232 -3.28 -19.50 -6.11
C GLU A 232 -2.62 -20.77 -5.55
N SER A 233 -3.25 -21.41 -4.56
CA SER A 233 -2.77 -22.68 -4.00
C SER A 233 -3.01 -23.84 -4.98
N VAL A 234 -1.94 -24.46 -5.46
CA VAL A 234 -2.01 -25.58 -6.42
C VAL A 234 -1.58 -26.88 -5.75
N PRO A 235 -2.39 -27.96 -5.76
CA PRO A 235 -2.01 -29.23 -5.18
C PRO A 235 -0.79 -29.85 -5.86
N LEU A 236 0.22 -30.22 -5.06
CA LEU A 236 1.37 -31.00 -5.50
C LEU A 236 1.19 -32.46 -5.06
N ALA A 237 1.29 -33.39 -6.01
CA ALA A 237 1.23 -34.81 -5.69
C ALA A 237 2.46 -35.18 -4.82
N PRO A 238 2.26 -35.84 -3.66
CA PRO A 238 3.38 -36.28 -2.83
C PRO A 238 4.30 -37.24 -3.60
N PHE A 239 5.61 -36.95 -3.58
CA PHE A 239 6.65 -37.77 -4.22
C PHE A 239 7.73 -38.24 -3.22
N TRP A 240 7.49 -38.03 -1.92
CA TRP A 240 8.35 -38.41 -0.81
C TRP A 240 7.84 -39.64 -0.07
#